data_AF-L0K7P2-F1
#
_entry.id   AF-L0K7P2-F1
#
_cell.length_a   1.000
_cell.length_b   1.000
_cell.length_c   1.000
_cell.angle_alpha   90.00
_cell.angle_beta   90.00
_cell.angle_gamma   90.00
#
_symmetry.space_group_name_H-M   'P 1'
#
loop_
_entity.id
_entity.type
_entity.pdbx_description
1 polymer ?
#
loop_
_entity_poly.entity_id
_entity_poly.type
_entity_poly.pdbx_seq_one_letter_code
_entity_poly.pdbx_strand_id
1 'polypeptide(L)'
;MLAEDTIEDVLEGQETSGQTTIKNPNLEVDLGSKKVFQRKKERLDKESNIVEEISKLNERSSSAVKFVNYTSHPIRVVNEEGDLVLSLEPAKRAVRVKTRMEDVVDVAGVPIATKTTRRVNKLPPPKPGVLYVVSGYVKNVLSHRSDLVVPDISSKSIIRDENGEVEAVRRLSR
;
A
#
# COMPACT_ATOMS: atom_id res chain seq x y z
N MET A 1 18.45 68.79 0.11
CA MET A 1 17.54 67.99 0.95
C MET A 1 17.47 66.61 0.29
N LEU A 2 18.28 65.67 0.82
CA LEU A 2 18.26 64.18 0.67
C LEU A 2 18.18 63.57 -0.75
N ALA A 3 18.96 62.58 -1.21
CA ALA A 3 20.23 61.92 -0.89
C ALA A 3 20.55 61.01 -2.12
N GLU A 4 21.81 60.98 -2.56
CA GLU A 4 22.68 59.80 -2.86
C GLU A 4 22.02 58.50 -3.38
N ASP A 5 22.54 57.72 -4.34
CA ASP A 5 23.85 57.65 -4.97
C ASP A 5 23.78 56.72 -6.22
N THR A 6 24.55 57.09 -7.24
CA THR A 6 25.33 56.27 -8.20
C THR A 6 24.92 54.82 -8.52
N ILE A 7 24.56 54.54 -9.79
CA ILE A 7 24.74 53.22 -10.43
C ILE A 7 25.42 53.45 -11.78
N GLU A 8 26.69 53.02 -11.84
CA GLU A 8 27.49 52.91 -13.06
C GLU A 8 27.09 51.68 -13.87
N ASP A 9 27.42 51.82 -15.14
CA ASP A 9 26.98 51.14 -16.34
C ASP A 9 27.92 49.97 -16.72
N VAL A 10 27.42 49.13 -17.63
CA VAL A 10 28.20 48.42 -18.69
C VAL A 10 28.99 47.15 -18.33
N LEU A 11 28.30 46.02 -18.61
CA LEU A 11 28.60 44.98 -19.63
C LEU A 11 29.98 44.28 -19.76
N GLU A 12 29.81 42.98 -20.08
CA GLU A 12 30.65 42.07 -20.88
C GLU A 12 31.75 41.24 -20.22
N GLY A 13 31.70 39.92 -20.49
CA GLY A 13 32.92 39.13 -20.69
C GLY A 13 33.08 37.81 -19.93
N GLN A 14 32.37 36.78 -20.39
CA GLN A 14 32.80 35.38 -20.59
C GLN A 14 33.36 34.49 -19.45
N GLU A 15 32.86 33.25 -19.47
CA GLU A 15 33.26 32.06 -18.72
C GLU A 15 34.75 31.72 -18.88
N THR A 16 35.40 31.23 -17.82
CA THR A 16 36.20 30.00 -17.87
C THR A 16 36.30 29.35 -16.48
N SER A 17 36.24 28.03 -16.50
CA SER A 17 36.42 27.09 -15.41
C SER A 17 37.82 27.16 -14.79
N GLY A 18 37.93 26.94 -13.48
CA GLY A 18 39.22 26.73 -12.84
C GLY A 18 39.18 26.87 -11.33
N GLN A 19 39.61 25.81 -10.64
CA GLN A 19 39.73 25.70 -9.19
C GLN A 19 40.48 26.88 -8.55
N THR A 20 39.93 27.46 -7.48
CA THR A 20 40.72 28.29 -6.55
C THR A 20 40.91 27.53 -5.25
N THR A 21 42.08 26.91 -5.14
CA THR A 21 42.69 26.58 -3.85
C THR A 21 43.06 27.89 -3.16
N ILE A 22 42.55 28.13 -1.95
CA ILE A 22 43.18 29.08 -1.02
C ILE A 22 43.73 28.28 0.15
N LYS A 23 45.06 28.22 0.20
CA LYS A 23 45.85 27.81 1.36
C LYS A 23 45.69 28.87 2.44
N ASN A 24 45.22 28.48 3.62
CA ASN A 24 45.50 29.24 4.84
C ASN A 24 45.99 28.26 5.92
N PRO A 25 47.27 28.30 6.32
CA PRO A 25 47.86 27.30 7.20
C PRO A 25 47.83 27.69 8.68
N ASN A 26 46.93 28.56 9.15
CA ASN A 26 46.82 28.90 10.58
C ASN A 26 45.40 29.38 10.96
N LEU A 27 44.46 28.44 11.07
CA LEU A 27 43.31 28.63 11.94
C LEU A 27 43.37 27.55 13.02
N GLU A 28 43.92 27.92 14.17
CA GLU A 28 43.82 27.15 15.40
C GLU A 28 42.33 27.08 15.78
N VAL A 29 41.65 26.02 15.34
CA VAL A 29 40.34 25.63 15.88
C VAL A 29 40.58 24.65 17.01
N ASP A 30 40.41 25.18 18.23
CA ASP A 30 40.44 24.50 19.51
C ASP A 30 39.71 23.14 19.46
N LEU A 31 40.44 22.10 19.85
CA LEU A 31 40.03 20.69 19.90
C LEU A 31 39.06 20.45 21.08
N GLY A 32 37.86 21.04 21.00
CA GLY A 32 36.71 20.65 21.82
C GLY A 32 35.92 19.44 21.26
N SER A 33 36.44 18.77 20.24
CA SER A 33 35.69 18.00 19.23
C SER A 33 35.21 16.60 19.62
N LYS A 34 35.20 16.21 20.89
CA LYS A 34 34.62 14.91 21.32
C LYS A 34 33.28 15.03 22.05
N LYS A 35 33.11 16.03 22.94
CA LYS A 35 31.89 16.17 23.75
C LYS A 35 30.67 16.63 22.92
N VAL A 36 30.87 17.50 21.93
CA VAL A 36 29.77 18.01 21.07
C VAL A 36 29.29 16.90 20.13
N PHE A 37 30.21 16.10 19.58
CA PHE A 37 29.87 14.98 18.71
C PHE A 37 29.18 13.84 19.47
N GLN A 38 29.64 13.53 20.70
CA GLN A 38 28.98 12.55 21.57
C GLN A 38 27.55 12.99 21.93
N ARG A 39 27.34 14.25 22.32
CA ARG A 39 26.00 14.76 22.62
C ARG A 39 25.06 14.76 21.41
N LYS A 40 25.59 15.03 20.20
CA LYS A 40 24.79 14.99 18.97
C LYS A 40 24.42 13.54 18.59
N LYS A 41 25.35 12.61 18.75
CA LYS A 41 25.13 11.17 18.51
C LYS A 41 24.13 10.58 19.52
N GLU A 42 24.27 10.87 20.80
CA GLU A 42 23.34 10.42 21.85
C GLU A 42 21.92 10.96 21.65
N ARG A 43 21.76 12.18 21.11
CA ARG A 43 20.45 12.73 20.75
C ARG A 43 19.82 11.99 19.57
N LEU A 44 20.59 11.72 18.52
CA LEU A 44 20.14 10.95 17.35
C LEU A 44 19.76 9.50 17.73
N ASP A 45 20.52 8.87 18.61
CA ASP A 45 20.26 7.51 19.10
C ASP A 45 19.01 7.47 20.00
N LYS A 46 18.80 8.48 20.85
CA LYS A 46 17.58 8.62 21.66
C LYS A 46 16.35 8.89 20.80
N GLU A 47 16.45 9.79 19.83
CA GLU A 47 15.36 10.08 18.90
C GLU A 47 14.99 8.84 18.07
N SER A 48 15.99 8.07 17.63
CA SER A 48 15.76 6.80 16.91
C SER A 48 15.06 5.75 17.80
N ASN A 49 15.49 5.60 19.05
CA ASN A 49 14.85 4.68 20.00
C ASN A 49 13.41 5.11 20.33
N ILE A 50 13.14 6.41 20.47
CA ILE A 50 11.79 6.93 20.71
C ILE A 50 10.89 6.66 19.49
N VAL A 51 11.39 6.85 18.27
CA VAL A 51 10.62 6.55 17.04
C VAL A 51 10.31 5.05 16.94
N GLU A 52 11.26 4.19 17.28
CA GLU A 52 11.07 2.74 17.29
C GLU A 52 10.13 2.26 18.41
N GLU A 53 10.13 2.95 19.56
CA GLU A 53 9.22 2.67 20.66
C GLU A 53 7.80 3.17 20.36
N ILE A 54 7.67 4.36 19.76
CA ILE A 54 6.39 4.90 19.28
C ILE A 54 5.81 4.01 18.17
N SER A 55 6.62 3.49 17.24
CA SER A 55 6.13 2.57 16.20
C SER A 55 5.61 1.26 16.81
N LYS A 56 6.36 0.65 17.73
CA LYS A 56 5.94 -0.56 18.47
C LYS A 56 4.70 -0.31 19.33
N LEU A 57 4.57 0.88 19.93
CA LEU A 57 3.38 1.26 20.71
C LEU A 57 2.16 1.50 19.80
N ASN A 58 2.37 2.06 18.61
CA ASN A 58 1.29 2.27 17.62
C ASN A 58 0.84 0.94 16.98
N GLU A 59 1.76 -0.01 16.80
CA GLU A 59 1.45 -1.41 16.43
C GLU A 59 0.67 -2.16 17.54
N ARG A 60 0.95 -1.86 18.82
CA ARG A 60 0.24 -2.45 19.97
C ARG A 60 -1.10 -1.80 20.28
N SER A 61 -1.31 -0.54 19.85
CA SER A 61 -2.48 0.27 20.22
C SER A 61 -3.47 0.49 19.08
N SER A 62 -3.11 0.15 17.84
CA SER A 62 -4.08 0.13 16.75
C SER A 62 -4.77 -1.22 16.69
N SER A 63 -6.09 -1.23 16.71
CA SER A 63 -6.90 -2.34 16.22
C SER A 63 -6.74 -2.42 14.69
N ALA A 64 -5.51 -2.61 14.21
CA ALA A 64 -5.19 -2.61 12.79
C ALA A 64 -5.91 -3.79 12.12
N VAL A 65 -6.84 -3.47 11.22
CA VAL A 65 -7.52 -4.47 10.42
C VAL A 65 -6.56 -4.97 9.35
N LYS A 66 -6.30 -6.27 9.32
CA LYS A 66 -5.43 -6.93 8.35
C LYS A 66 -6.26 -7.46 7.17
N PHE A 67 -5.86 -7.11 5.96
CA PHE A 67 -6.43 -7.70 4.74
C PHE A 67 -5.57 -8.86 4.24
N VAL A 68 -6.22 -9.94 3.76
CA VAL A 68 -5.54 -11.11 3.19
C VAL A 68 -6.23 -11.53 1.90
N ASN A 69 -5.47 -11.55 0.80
CA ASN A 69 -5.99 -11.93 -0.52
C ASN A 69 -6.03 -13.46 -0.70
N TYR A 70 -7.18 -13.96 -1.11
CA TYR A 70 -7.43 -15.36 -1.48
C TYR A 70 -7.88 -15.52 -2.95
N THR A 71 -7.70 -14.47 -3.76
CA THR A 71 -7.96 -14.48 -5.20
C THR A 71 -6.67 -14.75 -6.00
N SER A 72 -6.80 -15.14 -7.27
CA SER A 72 -5.66 -15.41 -8.16
C SER A 72 -4.98 -14.17 -8.71
N HIS A 73 -5.59 -12.99 -8.54
CA HIS A 73 -5.10 -11.74 -9.11
C HIS A 73 -4.64 -10.81 -7.98
N PRO A 74 -3.69 -9.90 -8.27
CA PRO A 74 -3.35 -8.86 -7.33
C PRO A 74 -4.57 -7.96 -7.12
N ILE A 75 -4.75 -7.44 -5.91
CA ILE A 75 -5.82 -6.49 -5.60
C ILE A 75 -5.20 -5.16 -5.25
N ARG A 76 -5.53 -4.13 -6.03
CA ARG A 76 -5.15 -2.74 -5.80
C ARG A 76 -6.39 -1.93 -5.48
N VAL A 77 -6.36 -1.21 -4.36
CA VAL A 77 -7.41 -0.26 -3.98
C VAL A 77 -6.81 1.14 -3.98
N VAL A 78 -7.47 2.08 -4.66
CA VAL A 78 -7.05 3.48 -4.75
C VAL A 78 -8.08 4.41 -4.12
N ASN A 79 -7.64 5.57 -3.63
CA ASN A 79 -8.53 6.62 -3.14
C ASN A 79 -9.15 7.41 -4.32
N GLU A 80 -9.90 8.46 -4.02
CA GLU A 80 -10.50 9.35 -5.04
C GLU A 80 -9.45 10.14 -5.83
N GLU A 81 -8.29 10.41 -5.23
CA GLU A 81 -7.17 11.14 -5.82
C GLU A 81 -6.31 10.24 -6.74
N GLY A 82 -6.52 8.91 -6.70
CA GLY A 82 -5.79 7.91 -7.48
C GLY A 82 -4.61 7.27 -6.75
N ASP A 83 -4.34 7.65 -5.50
CA ASP A 83 -3.26 7.07 -4.70
C ASP A 83 -3.59 5.66 -4.23
N LEU A 84 -2.57 4.81 -4.21
CA LEU A 84 -2.66 3.43 -3.76
C LEU A 84 -2.85 3.35 -2.23
N VAL A 85 -4.03 2.89 -1.80
CA VAL A 85 -4.40 2.72 -0.38
C VAL A 85 -4.14 1.30 0.10
N LEU A 86 -4.34 0.31 -0.76
CA LEU A 86 -4.13 -1.10 -0.44
C LEU A 86 -3.58 -1.82 -1.65
N SER A 87 -2.50 -2.59 -1.45
CA SER A 87 -1.98 -3.52 -2.45
C SER A 87 -1.85 -4.89 -1.82
N LEU A 88 -2.49 -5.88 -2.42
CA LEU A 88 -2.41 -7.27 -2.00
C LEU A 88 -1.88 -8.13 -3.14
N GLU A 89 -0.80 -8.82 -2.87
CA GLU A 89 -0.25 -9.82 -3.78
C GLU A 89 -1.26 -10.94 -4.08
N PRO A 90 -1.16 -11.58 -5.25
CA PRO A 90 -1.97 -12.74 -5.59
C PRO A 90 -1.83 -13.86 -4.56
N ALA A 91 -2.92 -14.57 -4.29
CA ALA A 91 -2.86 -15.72 -3.41
C ALA A 91 -2.07 -16.86 -4.07
N LYS A 92 -1.01 -17.34 -3.40
CA LYS A 92 -0.29 -18.57 -3.81
C LYS A 92 -1.21 -19.77 -3.99
N ARG A 93 -2.32 -19.81 -3.25
CA ARG A 93 -3.38 -20.82 -3.35
C ARG A 93 -4.74 -20.13 -3.27
N ALA A 94 -5.28 -19.73 -4.41
CA ALA A 94 -6.60 -19.12 -4.49
C ALA A 94 -7.70 -20.07 -3.96
N VAL A 95 -8.65 -19.50 -3.22
CA VAL A 95 -9.82 -20.23 -2.70
C VAL A 95 -10.82 -20.41 -3.84
N ARG A 96 -11.32 -21.64 -4.01
CA ARG A 96 -12.30 -21.96 -5.05
C ARG A 96 -13.48 -22.72 -4.44
N VAL A 97 -14.63 -22.53 -5.06
CA VAL A 97 -15.82 -23.33 -4.77
C VAL A 97 -15.72 -24.62 -5.59
N LYS A 98 -15.82 -25.76 -4.93
CA LYS A 98 -16.03 -27.06 -5.58
C LYS A 98 -17.52 -27.33 -5.67
N THR A 99 -17.96 -27.74 -6.84
CA THR A 99 -19.36 -28.01 -7.14
C THR A 99 -19.50 -29.48 -7.53
N ARG A 100 -20.42 -30.20 -6.89
CA ARG A 100 -20.79 -31.58 -7.26
C ARG A 100 -22.28 -31.61 -7.60
N MET A 101 -22.59 -32.11 -8.79
CA MET A 101 -23.95 -32.43 -9.21
C MET A 101 -24.25 -33.87 -8.81
N GLU A 102 -25.38 -34.11 -8.15
CA GLU A 102 -25.68 -35.43 -7.59
C GLU A 102 -26.78 -36.17 -8.36
N ASP A 103 -27.76 -35.48 -8.92
CA ASP A 103 -28.88 -36.09 -9.63
C ASP A 103 -29.19 -35.33 -10.93
N VAL A 104 -29.35 -36.05 -12.04
CA VAL A 104 -29.84 -35.52 -13.32
C VAL A 104 -31.20 -36.17 -13.59
N VAL A 105 -32.26 -35.37 -13.56
CA VAL A 105 -33.63 -35.80 -13.86
C VAL A 105 -33.96 -35.37 -15.27
N ASP A 106 -34.37 -36.31 -16.12
CA ASP A 106 -34.91 -35.97 -17.43
C ASP A 106 -36.35 -35.47 -17.30
N VAL A 107 -36.60 -34.23 -17.72
CA VAL A 107 -37.93 -33.65 -17.84
C VAL A 107 -38.15 -33.28 -19.30
N ALA A 108 -39.05 -34.01 -19.98
CA ALA A 108 -39.41 -33.80 -21.39
C ALA A 108 -38.21 -33.87 -22.37
N GLY A 109 -37.22 -34.74 -22.12
CA GLY A 109 -36.00 -34.88 -22.91
C GLY A 109 -34.88 -33.92 -22.48
N VAL A 110 -35.08 -33.12 -21.43
CA VAL A 110 -34.11 -32.15 -20.93
C VAL A 110 -33.51 -32.65 -19.61
N PRO A 111 -32.18 -32.90 -19.55
CA PRO A 111 -31.52 -33.29 -18.32
C PRO A 111 -31.41 -32.10 -17.34
N ILE A 112 -32.11 -32.17 -16.21
CA ILE A 112 -32.13 -31.16 -15.15
C ILE A 112 -31.33 -31.66 -13.95
N ALA A 113 -30.27 -30.93 -13.57
CA ALA A 113 -29.52 -31.24 -12.36
C ALA A 113 -30.24 -30.75 -11.09
N THR A 114 -30.52 -31.63 -10.13
CA THR A 114 -31.41 -31.31 -8.98
C THR A 114 -30.66 -30.86 -7.73
N LYS A 115 -29.48 -31.45 -7.44
CA LYS A 115 -28.69 -31.12 -6.24
C LYS A 115 -27.28 -30.71 -6.61
N THR A 116 -26.95 -29.47 -6.25
CA THR A 116 -25.62 -28.89 -6.43
C THR A 116 -25.00 -28.66 -5.06
N THR A 117 -24.14 -29.58 -4.60
CA THR A 117 -23.38 -29.38 -3.36
C THR A 117 -22.19 -28.47 -3.65
N ARG A 118 -22.15 -27.31 -2.98
CA ARG A 118 -21.05 -26.34 -3.08
C ARG A 118 -20.21 -26.37 -1.81
N ARG A 119 -18.91 -26.63 -1.94
CA ARG A 119 -17.95 -26.58 -0.83
C ARG A 119 -16.81 -25.63 -1.14
N VAL A 120 -16.57 -24.68 -0.26
CA VAL A 120 -15.37 -23.83 -0.30
C VAL A 120 -14.24 -24.55 0.41
N ASN A 121 -13.10 -24.72 -0.25
CA ASN A 121 -11.93 -25.32 0.37
C ASN A 121 -10.89 -24.27 0.78
N LYS A 122 -10.07 -24.59 1.78
CA LYS A 122 -8.83 -23.86 2.12
C LYS A 122 -9.01 -22.42 2.63
N LEU A 123 -10.22 -22.01 3.03
CA LEU A 123 -10.43 -20.72 3.68
C LEU A 123 -10.35 -20.89 5.21
N PRO A 124 -9.47 -20.17 5.92
CA PRO A 124 -9.39 -20.25 7.38
C PRO A 124 -10.69 -19.79 8.06
N PRO A 125 -10.95 -20.20 9.32
CA PRO A 125 -12.05 -19.64 10.11
C PRO A 125 -11.87 -18.13 10.35
N PRO A 126 -12.95 -17.38 10.64
CA PRO A 126 -12.87 -15.96 10.94
C PRO A 126 -11.92 -15.66 12.10
N LYS A 127 -11.16 -14.56 11.98
CA LYS A 127 -10.26 -14.07 13.02
C LYS A 127 -10.55 -12.60 13.33
N PRO A 128 -10.58 -12.19 14.62
CA PRO A 128 -10.71 -10.78 14.98
C PRO A 128 -9.65 -9.93 14.29
N GLY A 129 -10.07 -8.78 13.74
CA GLY A 129 -9.18 -7.86 13.04
C GLY A 129 -8.66 -8.36 11.68
N VAL A 130 -9.23 -9.41 11.09
CA VAL A 130 -8.83 -9.89 9.75
C VAL A 130 -10.00 -9.86 8.78
N LEU A 131 -9.79 -9.29 7.60
CA LEU A 131 -10.70 -9.34 6.46
C LEU A 131 -10.07 -10.16 5.32
N TYR A 132 -10.82 -11.14 4.82
CA TYR A 132 -10.38 -11.98 3.72
C TYR A 132 -10.98 -11.49 2.40
N VAL A 133 -10.12 -11.15 1.44
CA VAL A 133 -10.54 -10.76 0.09
C VAL A 133 -10.70 -12.02 -0.75
N VAL A 134 -11.91 -12.29 -1.21
CA VAL A 134 -12.27 -13.47 -2.00
C VAL A 134 -12.97 -13.07 -3.31
N SER A 135 -13.28 -14.04 -4.17
CA SER A 135 -14.14 -13.78 -5.34
C SER A 135 -15.61 -13.65 -4.93
N GLY A 136 -16.39 -12.91 -5.71
CA GLY A 136 -17.84 -12.78 -5.53
C GLY A 136 -18.55 -14.13 -5.40
N TYR A 137 -18.11 -15.13 -6.17
CA TYR A 137 -18.69 -16.47 -6.12
C TYR A 137 -18.45 -17.18 -4.78
N VAL A 138 -17.25 -17.07 -4.21
CA VAL A 138 -16.93 -17.62 -2.89
C VAL A 138 -17.74 -16.90 -1.80
N LYS A 139 -17.85 -15.58 -1.88
CA LYS A 139 -18.64 -14.78 -0.94
C LYS A 139 -20.12 -15.14 -0.98
N ASN A 140 -20.69 -15.35 -2.17
CA ASN A 140 -22.09 -15.76 -2.32
C ASN A 140 -22.37 -17.12 -1.69
N VAL A 141 -21.44 -18.07 -1.79
CA VAL A 141 -21.56 -19.39 -1.14
C VAL A 141 -21.41 -19.29 0.39
N LEU A 142 -20.58 -18.36 0.87
CA LEU A 142 -20.33 -18.10 2.29
C LEU A 142 -20.97 -16.79 2.75
N SER A 143 -22.23 -16.54 2.36
CA SER A 143 -22.95 -15.29 2.64
C SER A 143 -23.02 -14.97 4.15
N HIS A 144 -23.10 -16.01 4.98
CA HIS A 144 -23.10 -15.93 6.44
C HIS A 144 -21.80 -15.38 7.07
N ARG A 145 -20.67 -15.37 6.34
CA ARG A 145 -19.40 -14.88 6.88
C ARG A 145 -19.26 -13.37 6.71
N SER A 146 -19.19 -12.67 7.84
CA SER A 146 -19.02 -11.22 7.95
C SER A 146 -17.62 -10.72 7.62
N ASP A 147 -16.61 -11.58 7.72
CA ASP A 147 -15.20 -11.24 7.56
C ASP A 147 -14.69 -11.36 6.12
N LEU A 148 -15.58 -11.67 5.17
CA LEU A 148 -15.27 -11.80 3.76
C LEU A 148 -15.69 -10.52 3.01
N VAL A 149 -14.77 -10.02 2.19
CA VAL A 149 -14.98 -8.89 1.30
C VAL A 149 -14.54 -9.26 -0.11
N VAL A 150 -15.03 -8.52 -1.10
CA VAL A 150 -14.72 -8.75 -2.52
C VAL A 150 -14.36 -7.41 -3.18
N PRO A 151 -13.51 -7.41 -4.23
CA PRO A 151 -13.31 -6.21 -5.03
C PRO A 151 -14.63 -5.74 -5.66
N ASP A 152 -14.98 -4.46 -5.50
CA ASP A 152 -16.16 -3.91 -6.18
C ASP A 152 -15.83 -3.65 -7.64
N ILE A 153 -16.21 -4.60 -8.49
CA ILE A 153 -16.04 -4.56 -9.96
C ILE A 153 -17.20 -3.87 -10.69
N SER A 154 -18.08 -3.15 -9.98
CA SER A 154 -19.10 -2.32 -10.63
C SER A 154 -18.48 -1.16 -11.41
N SER A 155 -19.21 -0.65 -12.40
CA SER A 155 -18.76 0.46 -13.26
C SER A 155 -18.37 1.74 -12.50
N LYS A 156 -18.83 1.91 -11.26
CA LYS A 156 -18.51 3.07 -10.42
C LYS A 156 -17.17 2.93 -9.68
N SER A 157 -16.73 1.72 -9.40
CA SER A 157 -15.55 1.43 -8.59
C SER A 157 -14.36 0.94 -9.42
N ILE A 158 -14.62 0.27 -10.53
CA ILE A 158 -13.57 -0.37 -11.34
C ILE A 158 -12.73 0.67 -12.09
N ILE A 159 -11.42 0.47 -12.11
CA ILE A 159 -10.45 1.22 -12.91
C ILE A 159 -9.79 0.21 -13.84
N ARG A 160 -9.73 0.55 -15.12
CA ARG A 160 -9.19 -0.31 -16.16
C ARG A 160 -7.94 0.31 -16.76
N ASP A 161 -7.01 -0.54 -17.16
CA ASP A 161 -5.83 -0.12 -17.91
C ASP A 161 -6.17 0.15 -19.39
N GLU A 162 -5.16 0.51 -20.16
CA GLU A 162 -5.25 0.76 -21.60
C GLU A 162 -5.73 -0.45 -22.43
N ASN A 163 -5.52 -1.67 -21.92
CA ASN A 163 -5.97 -2.92 -22.55
C ASN A 163 -7.41 -3.28 -22.14
N GLY A 164 -8.03 -2.48 -21.27
CA GLY A 164 -9.35 -2.73 -20.71
C GLY A 164 -9.35 -3.80 -19.61
N GLU A 165 -8.19 -4.26 -19.12
CA GLU A 165 -8.09 -5.16 -17.98
C GLU A 165 -8.29 -4.39 -16.66
N VAL A 166 -8.63 -5.10 -15.58
CA VAL A 166 -8.89 -4.46 -14.28
C VAL A 166 -7.56 -4.13 -13.61
N GLU A 167 -7.23 -2.85 -13.51
CA GLU A 167 -6.00 -2.38 -12.89
C GLU A 167 -6.17 -2.19 -11.37
N ALA A 168 -7.29 -1.59 -10.96
CA ALA A 168 -7.58 -1.27 -9.57
C ALA A 168 -9.09 -1.12 -9.31
N VAL A 169 -9.47 -1.02 -8.04
CA VAL A 169 -10.82 -0.67 -7.60
C VAL A 169 -10.78 0.49 -6.61
N ARG A 170 -11.85 1.27 -6.51
CA ARG A 170 -11.97 2.33 -5.49
C ARG A 170 -12.38 1.81 -4.12
N ARG A 171 -13.04 0.66 -4.07
CA ARG A 171 -13.56 0.08 -2.82
C ARG A 171 -13.71 -1.43 -2.89
N LEU A 172 -13.86 -2.02 -1.71
CA LEU A 172 -14.28 -3.40 -1.53
C LEU A 172 -15.76 -3.43 -1.13
N SER A 173 -16.49 -4.45 -1.57
CA SER A 173 -17.85 -4.72 -1.17
C SER A 173 -17.94 -5.95 -0.27
N ARG A 174 -19.07 -6.10 0.41
CA ARG A 174 -19.32 -7.15 1.40
C ARG A 174 -20.60 -7.90 1.06
#